data_AF-A0A3B0Y9R8-F1
#
_entry.id   AF-A0A3B0Y9R8-F1
#
_cell.length_a   1.000
_cell.length_b   1.000
_cell.length_c   1.000
_cell.angle_alpha   90.00
_cell.angle_beta   90.00
_cell.angle_gamma   90.00
#
_symmetry.space_group_name_H-M   'P 1'
#
loop_
_entity.id
_entity.type
_entity.pdbx_description
1 polymer ?
#
loop_
_entity_poly.entity_id
_entity_poly.type
_entity_poly.pdbx_seq_one_letter_code
_entity_poly.pdbx_strand_id
1 'polypeptide(L)'
;MINIKRLFSVFMLAGMALLPISGAVQAAEKFKPFVLASKSNGDFAAVVNETRDKLTAEGFKVLGEYTPYENVHVANATIIIVTNDELIKAAGMSKMGGFAAPWRIAITKSGDEVQVSYPNPIYIAKGYHLKTDLEGVSDALRRSLGAAETFGSRKGLSARKLRKYHYTFGMEYFGDNYELAEYDSHQQALAAVEKNLAAGTAGVTKVYRLDLPKGGTVFGVALKAGEGGNEKMDDTWVMSNIDFEDPRSTAYLPYEMLVVGNEVIALHLRFRMALLRPDLKMMGKNSFMNVMPTPKAVEKALTAAAGGE
;
A
#
# COMPACT_ATOMS: atom_id res chain seq x y z
N MET A 1 16.94 -85.97 -1.40
CA MET A 1 17.73 -84.73 -1.51
C MET A 1 17.03 -83.78 -2.47
N ILE A 2 16.23 -82.86 -1.94
CA ILE A 2 15.47 -81.88 -2.71
C ILE A 2 16.21 -80.53 -2.59
N ASN A 3 16.38 -79.91 -3.75
CA ASN A 3 17.34 -78.85 -4.04
C ASN A 3 16.91 -77.51 -3.39
N ILE A 4 17.67 -77.03 -2.40
CA ILE A 4 17.44 -75.82 -1.59
C ILE A 4 17.42 -74.50 -2.41
N LYS A 5 17.64 -74.54 -3.72
CA LYS A 5 17.68 -73.36 -4.60
C LYS A 5 16.34 -72.89 -5.18
N ARG A 6 15.22 -73.53 -4.82
CA ARG A 6 13.87 -73.18 -5.34
C ARG A 6 12.89 -72.56 -4.34
N LEU A 7 13.38 -72.14 -3.17
CA LEU A 7 12.55 -71.43 -2.17
C LEU A 7 12.84 -69.92 -2.08
N PHE A 8 13.69 -69.39 -2.96
CA PHE A 8 14.03 -67.96 -3.00
C PHE A 8 13.39 -67.18 -4.17
N SER A 9 12.52 -67.81 -4.95
CA SER A 9 11.95 -67.22 -6.18
C SER A 9 10.47 -66.82 -6.05
N VAL A 10 9.86 -66.91 -4.86
CA VAL A 10 8.43 -66.58 -4.64
C VAL A 10 8.24 -65.39 -3.67
N PHE A 11 9.31 -64.88 -3.07
CA PHE A 11 9.25 -63.71 -2.16
C PHE A 11 9.79 -62.41 -2.77
N MET A 12 9.82 -62.32 -4.11
CA MET A 12 10.29 -61.13 -4.84
C MET A 12 9.27 -60.65 -5.86
N LEU A 13 7.97 -60.74 -5.53
CA LEU A 13 6.87 -60.24 -6.38
C LEU A 13 5.71 -59.63 -5.58
N ALA A 14 5.97 -59.08 -4.39
CA ALA A 14 4.97 -58.43 -3.55
C ALA A 14 5.51 -57.18 -2.85
N GLY A 15 6.31 -56.37 -3.55
CA GLY A 15 6.95 -55.21 -2.95
C GLY A 15 7.40 -54.16 -3.96
N MET A 16 6.48 -53.58 -4.72
CA MET A 16 6.68 -52.26 -5.37
C MET A 16 5.41 -51.79 -6.07
N ALA A 17 4.48 -51.21 -5.30
CA ALA A 17 3.52 -50.21 -5.80
C ALA A 17 2.87 -49.42 -4.64
N LEU A 18 3.67 -48.98 -3.66
CA LEU A 18 3.28 -47.81 -2.87
C LEU A 18 3.74 -46.59 -3.67
N LEU A 19 2.90 -46.18 -4.64
CA LEU A 19 3.01 -44.85 -5.23
C LEU A 19 2.83 -43.85 -4.07
N PRO A 20 3.83 -43.02 -3.73
CA PRO A 20 3.54 -41.87 -2.89
C PRO A 20 2.54 -41.03 -3.69
N ILE A 21 1.34 -40.85 -3.12
CA ILE A 21 0.48 -39.74 -3.48
C ILE A 21 1.26 -38.51 -3.06
N SER A 22 2.19 -38.09 -3.92
CA SER A 22 2.86 -36.81 -3.85
C SER A 22 1.75 -35.80 -4.11
N GLY A 23 1.03 -35.42 -3.05
CA GLY A 23 0.15 -34.27 -3.09
C GLY A 23 0.96 -33.15 -3.69
N ALA A 24 0.56 -32.67 -4.87
CA ALA A 24 1.17 -31.52 -5.48
C ALA A 24 1.08 -30.41 -4.43
N VAL A 25 2.21 -30.09 -3.78
CA VAL A 25 2.32 -28.89 -2.96
C VAL A 25 2.26 -27.76 -3.96
N GLN A 26 1.03 -27.35 -4.30
CA GLN A 26 0.78 -26.20 -5.15
C GLN A 26 1.52 -25.04 -4.50
N ALA A 27 2.53 -24.53 -5.20
CA ALA A 27 3.31 -23.41 -4.71
C ALA A 27 2.32 -22.28 -4.40
N ALA A 28 2.25 -21.87 -3.13
CA ALA A 28 1.29 -20.86 -2.72
C ALA A 28 1.50 -19.60 -3.56
N GLU A 29 0.42 -19.14 -4.20
CA GLU A 29 0.41 -17.94 -5.03
C GLU A 29 1.09 -16.77 -4.32
N LYS A 30 1.92 -16.04 -5.06
CA LYS A 30 2.74 -14.94 -4.54
C LYS A 30 2.27 -13.63 -5.16
N PHE A 31 1.99 -12.68 -4.30
CA PHE A 31 1.59 -11.33 -4.67
C PHE A 31 2.72 -10.36 -4.37
N LYS A 32 2.90 -9.34 -5.22
CA LYS A 32 3.83 -8.24 -4.96
C LYS A 32 3.04 -6.93 -4.71
N PRO A 33 3.65 -5.96 -4.01
CA PRO A 33 2.91 -4.79 -3.52
C PRO A 33 2.31 -3.88 -4.60
N PHE A 34 2.95 -3.76 -5.77
CA PHE A 34 2.53 -2.83 -6.82
C PHE A 34 2.35 -3.53 -8.16
N VAL A 35 1.58 -2.88 -9.03
CA VAL A 35 1.42 -3.21 -10.45
C VAL A 35 1.97 -2.03 -11.26
N LEU A 36 2.88 -2.32 -12.17
CA LEU A 36 3.24 -1.41 -13.25
C LEU A 36 2.18 -1.59 -14.34
N ALA A 37 1.38 -0.56 -14.57
CA ALA A 37 0.29 -0.60 -15.54
C ALA A 37 0.83 -0.48 -16.96
N SER A 38 1.65 0.56 -17.18
CA SER A 38 2.23 0.88 -18.48
C SER A 38 3.50 1.73 -18.35
N LYS A 39 4.28 1.77 -19.43
CA LYS A 39 5.39 2.68 -19.65
C LYS A 39 5.18 3.39 -20.98
N SER A 40 5.55 4.66 -21.06
CA SER A 40 5.51 5.42 -22.30
C SER A 40 6.64 6.45 -22.35
N ASN A 41 7.02 6.86 -23.55
CA ASN A 41 7.93 8.00 -23.75
C ASN A 41 7.13 9.28 -24.07
N GLY A 42 5.84 9.31 -23.72
CA GLY A 42 4.96 10.43 -23.98
C GLY A 42 5.27 11.64 -23.10
N ASP A 43 4.62 12.76 -23.42
CA ASP A 43 4.62 13.94 -22.57
C ASP A 43 3.98 13.61 -21.20
N PHE A 44 4.58 14.09 -20.13
CA PHE A 44 4.16 13.75 -18.77
C PHE A 44 2.74 14.24 -18.47
N ALA A 45 2.42 15.50 -18.83
CA ALA A 45 1.11 16.07 -18.58
C ALA A 45 0.02 15.39 -19.41
N ALA A 46 0.34 15.02 -20.66
CA ALA A 46 -0.56 14.24 -21.51
C ALA A 46 -0.89 12.87 -20.88
N VAL A 47 0.12 12.15 -20.35
CA VAL A 47 -0.09 10.85 -19.69
C VAL A 47 -0.92 10.98 -18.41
N VAL A 48 -0.72 12.04 -17.62
CA VAL A 48 -1.55 12.32 -16.44
C VAL A 48 -3.02 12.48 -16.84
N ASN A 49 -3.29 13.30 -17.86
CA ASN A 49 -4.66 13.54 -18.34
C ASN A 49 -5.31 12.26 -18.90
N GLU A 50 -4.59 11.52 -19.75
CA GLU A 50 -5.08 10.27 -20.32
C GLU A 50 -5.38 9.22 -19.23
N THR A 51 -4.54 9.15 -18.20
CA THR A 51 -4.74 8.26 -17.05
C THR A 51 -6.03 8.61 -16.30
N ARG A 52 -6.27 9.91 -16.05
CA ARG A 52 -7.50 10.41 -15.40
C ARG A 52 -8.74 10.03 -16.20
N ASP A 53 -8.70 10.23 -17.51
CA ASP A 53 -9.84 9.98 -18.40
C ASP A 53 -10.16 8.48 -18.48
N LYS A 54 -9.13 7.63 -18.61
CA LYS A 54 -9.26 6.16 -18.61
C LYS A 54 -9.86 5.63 -17.31
N LEU A 55 -9.43 6.17 -16.17
CA LEU A 55 -10.00 5.81 -14.86
C LEU A 55 -11.48 6.19 -14.77
N THR A 56 -11.81 7.41 -15.17
CA THR A 56 -13.19 7.91 -15.14
C THR A 56 -14.11 7.09 -16.05
N ALA A 57 -13.62 6.68 -17.22
CA ALA A 57 -14.34 5.81 -18.15
C ALA A 57 -14.64 4.41 -17.59
N GLU A 58 -13.79 3.88 -16.69
CA GLU A 58 -14.02 2.62 -15.98
C GLU A 58 -14.78 2.80 -14.64
N GLY A 59 -15.41 3.96 -14.43
CA GLY A 59 -16.30 4.21 -13.29
C GLY A 59 -15.59 4.61 -11.99
N PHE A 60 -14.31 4.97 -12.06
CA PHE A 60 -13.63 5.59 -10.92
C PHE A 60 -14.02 7.06 -10.79
N LYS A 61 -14.11 7.54 -9.55
CA LYS A 61 -14.28 8.95 -9.20
C LYS A 61 -12.95 9.51 -8.71
N VAL A 62 -12.50 10.62 -9.26
CA VAL A 62 -11.29 11.32 -8.80
C VAL A 62 -11.61 12.10 -7.53
N LEU A 63 -10.82 11.89 -6.48
CA LEU A 63 -10.94 12.56 -5.18
C LEU A 63 -9.98 13.74 -5.04
N GLY A 64 -8.84 13.67 -5.72
CA GLY A 64 -7.81 14.69 -5.68
C GLY A 64 -6.55 14.23 -6.41
N GLU A 65 -5.61 15.16 -6.53
CA GLU A 65 -4.31 14.93 -7.13
C GLU A 65 -3.21 15.46 -6.24
N TYR A 66 -2.07 14.80 -6.29
CA TYR A 66 -0.94 15.13 -5.44
C TYR A 66 0.38 15.04 -6.20
N THR A 67 1.14 16.13 -6.19
CA THR A 67 2.50 16.19 -6.73
C THR A 67 3.47 16.29 -5.56
N PRO A 68 3.97 15.16 -5.04
CA PRO A 68 4.77 15.15 -3.82
C PRO A 68 6.14 15.80 -3.97
N TYR A 69 6.70 15.75 -5.18
CA TYR A 69 8.02 16.26 -5.50
C TYR A 69 8.18 16.44 -7.00
N GLU A 70 9.08 17.37 -7.35
CA GLU A 70 9.49 17.67 -8.72
C GLU A 70 10.99 17.91 -8.72
N ASN A 71 11.69 17.35 -9.71
CA ASN A 71 13.14 17.43 -9.88
C ASN A 71 13.94 16.96 -8.65
N VAL A 72 13.36 16.03 -7.88
CA VAL A 72 14.02 15.32 -6.78
C VAL A 72 13.83 13.83 -7.02
N HIS A 73 14.96 13.10 -7.09
CA HIS A 73 15.13 11.64 -7.38
C HIS A 73 14.48 11.09 -8.67
N VAL A 74 13.45 11.73 -9.18
CA VAL A 74 12.77 11.58 -10.46
C VAL A 74 12.49 12.97 -11.03
N ALA A 75 12.21 13.06 -12.33
CA ALA A 75 11.92 14.36 -12.95
C ALA A 75 10.58 14.91 -12.44
N ASN A 76 9.50 14.16 -12.61
CA ASN A 76 8.15 14.55 -12.17
C ASN A 76 7.41 13.37 -11.54
N ALA A 77 6.52 13.66 -10.60
CA ALA A 77 5.63 12.67 -10.00
C ALA A 77 4.25 13.29 -9.71
N THR A 78 3.20 12.62 -10.16
CA THR A 78 1.81 12.98 -9.86
C THR A 78 1.07 11.72 -9.45
N ILE A 79 0.25 11.84 -8.41
CA ILE A 79 -0.60 10.76 -7.89
C ILE A 79 -2.03 11.21 -8.04
N ILE A 80 -2.83 10.46 -8.79
CA ILE A 80 -4.28 10.63 -8.87
C ILE A 80 -4.90 9.73 -7.82
N ILE A 81 -5.68 10.32 -6.92
CA ILE A 81 -6.42 9.58 -5.91
C ILE A 81 -7.83 9.35 -6.43
N VAL A 82 -8.25 8.09 -6.50
CA VAL A 82 -9.56 7.68 -6.99
C VAL A 82 -10.33 6.84 -5.97
N THR A 83 -11.62 6.68 -6.19
CA THR A 83 -12.43 5.66 -5.49
C THR A 83 -13.48 5.10 -6.45
N ASN A 84 -14.16 4.03 -6.04
CA ASN A 84 -15.33 3.49 -6.72
C ASN A 84 -16.25 2.80 -5.71
N ASP A 85 -17.40 2.32 -6.18
CA ASP A 85 -18.42 1.75 -5.29
C ASP A 85 -17.95 0.46 -4.59
N GLU A 86 -17.09 -0.34 -5.23
CA GLU A 86 -16.51 -1.54 -4.61
C GLU A 86 -15.54 -1.18 -3.47
N LEU A 87 -14.69 -0.17 -3.68
CA LEU A 87 -13.76 0.35 -2.66
C LEU A 87 -14.53 0.92 -1.46
N ILE A 88 -15.58 1.72 -1.70
CA ILE A 88 -16.44 2.27 -0.65
C ILE A 88 -17.16 1.15 0.10
N LYS A 89 -17.68 0.14 -0.62
CA LYS A 89 -18.36 -1.01 0.00
C LYS A 89 -17.41 -1.81 0.88
N ALA A 90 -16.21 -2.13 0.38
CA ALA A 90 -15.19 -2.87 1.12
C ALA A 90 -14.77 -2.10 2.39
N ALA A 91 -14.61 -0.78 2.29
CA ALA A 91 -14.27 0.06 3.43
C ALA A 91 -15.30 0.03 4.54
N GLY A 92 -16.59 -0.07 4.21
CA GLY A 92 -17.68 -0.21 5.18
C GLY A 92 -17.74 -1.58 5.89
N MET A 93 -16.82 -2.51 5.64
CA MET A 93 -16.89 -3.86 6.21
C MET A 93 -16.10 -4.03 7.52
N SER A 94 -15.27 -3.06 7.90
CA SER A 94 -14.49 -3.02 9.15
C SER A 94 -14.16 -1.59 9.58
N LYS A 95 -13.81 -1.38 10.85
CA LYS A 95 -13.42 -0.05 11.40
C LYS A 95 -12.30 0.60 10.58
N MET A 96 -11.33 -0.21 10.15
CA MET A 96 -10.14 0.22 9.43
C MET A 96 -10.24 0.10 7.90
N GLY A 97 -11.36 -0.39 7.38
CA GLY A 97 -11.54 -0.57 5.95
C GLY A 97 -11.42 0.75 5.18
N GLY A 98 -11.65 1.89 5.84
CA GLY A 98 -11.51 3.23 5.28
C GLY A 98 -10.17 3.48 4.58
N PHE A 99 -9.07 2.93 5.08
CA PHE A 99 -7.74 3.10 4.47
C PHE A 99 -7.59 2.48 3.08
N ALA A 100 -8.50 1.58 2.69
CA ALA A 100 -8.52 1.00 1.35
C ALA A 100 -9.47 1.73 0.38
N ALA A 101 -10.34 2.65 0.85
CA ALA A 101 -11.34 3.27 -0.03
C ALA A 101 -10.74 4.26 -1.05
N PRO A 102 -9.76 5.10 -0.68
CA PRO A 102 -9.00 5.88 -1.64
C PRO A 102 -7.90 5.01 -2.26
N TRP A 103 -7.84 4.97 -3.59
CA TRP A 103 -6.82 4.26 -4.35
C TRP A 103 -5.87 5.23 -5.04
N ARG A 104 -4.59 4.87 -5.08
CA ARG A 104 -3.49 5.75 -5.49
C ARG A 104 -2.98 5.29 -6.85
N ILE A 105 -3.05 6.15 -7.86
CA ILE A 105 -2.51 5.90 -9.19
C ILE A 105 -1.33 6.85 -9.40
N ALA A 106 -0.12 6.33 -9.44
CA ALA A 106 1.07 7.12 -9.66
C ALA A 106 1.42 7.21 -11.13
N ILE A 107 1.81 8.41 -11.54
CA ILE A 107 2.41 8.74 -12.82
C ILE A 107 3.78 9.36 -12.50
N THR A 108 4.86 8.68 -12.87
CA THR A 108 6.22 9.08 -12.49
C THR A 108 7.13 9.12 -13.71
N LYS A 109 7.82 10.24 -13.94
CA LYS A 109 8.85 10.39 -14.98
C LYS A 109 10.20 9.95 -14.42
N SER A 110 10.62 8.73 -14.75
CA SER A 110 11.89 8.14 -14.34
C SER A 110 12.81 7.99 -15.55
N GLY A 111 13.83 8.85 -15.65
CA GLY A 111 14.61 8.98 -16.89
C GLY A 111 13.73 9.47 -18.04
N ASP A 112 13.81 8.81 -19.18
CA ASP A 112 13.02 9.16 -20.37
C ASP A 112 11.61 8.54 -20.37
N GLU A 113 11.30 7.65 -19.42
CA GLU A 113 10.02 6.94 -19.37
C GLU A 113 9.06 7.60 -18.36
N VAL A 114 7.79 7.73 -18.76
CA VAL A 114 6.65 7.94 -17.86
C VAL A 114 6.07 6.58 -17.50
N GLN A 115 6.07 6.27 -16.21
CA GLN A 115 5.54 5.03 -15.66
C GLN A 115 4.19 5.30 -15.01
N VAL A 116 3.18 4.48 -15.33
CA VAL A 116 1.89 4.48 -14.61
C VAL A 116 1.85 3.24 -13.73
N SER A 117 1.65 3.41 -12.42
CA SER A 117 1.63 2.31 -11.46
C SER A 117 0.60 2.50 -10.36
N TYR A 118 0.22 1.41 -9.69
CA TYR A 118 -0.75 1.45 -8.60
C TYR A 118 -0.50 0.33 -7.59
N PRO A 119 -0.92 0.47 -6.31
CA PRO A 119 -0.86 -0.62 -5.35
C PRO A 119 -1.73 -1.78 -5.83
N ASN A 120 -1.23 -3.00 -5.70
CA ASN A 120 -1.94 -4.21 -6.13
C ASN A 120 -3.18 -4.43 -5.23
N PRO A 121 -4.42 -4.37 -5.76
CA PRO A 121 -5.63 -4.48 -4.93
C PRO A 121 -5.71 -5.76 -4.14
N ILE A 122 -5.34 -6.89 -4.75
CA ILE A 122 -5.36 -8.21 -4.14
C ILE A 122 -4.31 -8.31 -3.02
N TYR A 123 -3.14 -7.70 -3.21
CA TYR A 123 -2.10 -7.65 -2.18
C TYR A 123 -2.54 -6.83 -0.96
N ILE A 124 -3.07 -5.63 -1.20
CA ILE A 124 -3.52 -4.70 -0.16
C ILE A 124 -4.73 -5.25 0.58
N ALA A 125 -5.71 -5.82 -0.13
CA ALA A 125 -6.88 -6.44 0.50
C ALA A 125 -6.48 -7.49 1.54
N LYS A 126 -5.49 -8.31 1.22
CA LYS A 126 -4.97 -9.34 2.13
C LYS A 126 -4.14 -8.76 3.27
N GLY A 127 -3.35 -7.71 3.03
CA GLY A 127 -2.57 -7.03 4.05
C GLY A 127 -3.41 -6.20 5.03
N TYR A 128 -4.50 -5.60 4.55
CA TYR A 128 -5.44 -4.79 5.34
C TYR A 128 -6.62 -5.60 5.88
N HIS A 129 -6.57 -6.93 5.74
CA HIS A 129 -7.60 -7.84 6.24
C HIS A 129 -9.02 -7.48 5.76
N LEU A 130 -9.15 -6.99 4.52
CA LEU A 130 -10.44 -6.69 3.93
C LEU A 130 -11.25 -7.98 3.76
N LYS A 131 -12.58 -7.86 3.83
CA LYS A 131 -13.49 -9.00 3.68
C LYS A 131 -13.72 -9.38 2.21
N THR A 132 -13.19 -8.60 1.27
CA THR A 132 -13.22 -8.82 -0.18
C THR A 132 -11.80 -8.73 -0.71
N ASP A 133 -11.49 -9.48 -1.78
CA ASP A 133 -10.17 -9.47 -2.41
C ASP A 133 -9.97 -8.33 -3.43
N LEU A 134 -10.98 -7.48 -3.63
CA LEU A 134 -10.98 -6.34 -4.56
C LEU A 134 -10.76 -6.75 -6.03
N GLU A 135 -11.31 -7.90 -6.44
CA GLU A 135 -11.14 -8.43 -7.79
C GLU A 135 -11.71 -7.51 -8.86
N GLY A 136 -12.90 -6.91 -8.63
CA GLY A 136 -13.50 -6.00 -9.59
C GLY A 136 -12.72 -4.69 -9.74
N VAL A 137 -12.15 -4.17 -8.64
CA VAL A 137 -11.20 -3.05 -8.68
C VAL A 137 -9.95 -3.43 -9.50
N SER A 138 -9.38 -4.61 -9.25
CA SER A 138 -8.21 -5.10 -9.97
C SER A 138 -8.47 -5.21 -11.47
N ASP A 139 -9.63 -5.72 -11.86
CA ASP A 139 -10.03 -5.83 -13.25
C ASP A 139 -10.30 -4.48 -13.91
N ALA A 140 -10.96 -3.55 -13.20
CA ALA A 140 -11.20 -2.20 -13.70
C ALA A 140 -9.88 -1.43 -13.93
N LEU A 141 -8.92 -1.54 -13.02
CA LEU A 141 -7.58 -0.95 -13.19
C LEU A 141 -6.81 -1.58 -14.35
N ARG A 142 -6.88 -2.91 -14.49
CA ARG A 142 -6.24 -3.63 -15.60
C ARG A 142 -6.82 -3.22 -16.95
N ARG A 143 -8.15 -3.05 -17.06
CA ARG A 143 -8.79 -2.61 -18.31
C ARG A 143 -8.49 -1.15 -18.65
N SER A 144 -8.53 -0.26 -17.67
CA SER A 144 -8.26 1.17 -17.88
C SER A 144 -6.79 1.45 -18.19
N LEU A 145 -5.87 0.93 -17.38
CA LEU A 145 -4.47 1.36 -17.37
C LEU A 145 -3.48 0.30 -17.88
N GLY A 146 -3.88 -0.96 -17.86
CA GLY A 146 -2.99 -2.10 -18.11
C GLY A 146 -2.44 -2.70 -16.82
N ALA A 147 -1.71 -3.81 -16.97
CA ALA A 147 -1.04 -4.52 -15.88
C ALA A 147 0.19 -5.27 -16.44
N ALA A 148 1.19 -4.51 -16.90
CA ALA A 148 2.39 -5.04 -17.54
C ALA A 148 3.17 -6.01 -16.65
N GLU A 149 3.40 -5.64 -15.38
CA GLU A 149 4.05 -6.52 -14.41
C GLU A 149 3.71 -6.15 -12.96
N THR A 150 4.07 -7.02 -12.03
CA THR A 150 4.01 -6.73 -10.59
C THR A 150 5.41 -6.55 -10.00
N PHE A 151 5.57 -5.61 -9.07
CA PHE A 151 6.87 -5.22 -8.52
C PHE A 151 6.81 -4.78 -7.04
N GLY A 152 7.96 -4.37 -6.47
CA GLY A 152 8.10 -3.97 -5.06
C GLY A 152 8.47 -5.12 -4.10
N SER A 153 8.67 -6.33 -4.63
CA SER A 153 9.27 -7.47 -3.94
C SER A 153 9.85 -8.44 -4.97
N ARG A 154 11.04 -8.99 -4.71
CA ARG A 154 11.69 -9.96 -5.59
C ARG A 154 10.91 -11.27 -5.67
N LYS A 155 10.40 -11.75 -4.53
CA LYS A 155 9.69 -13.04 -4.43
C LYS A 155 8.19 -12.90 -4.22
N GLY A 156 7.72 -11.73 -3.78
CA GLY A 156 6.36 -11.55 -3.31
C GLY A 156 6.05 -12.32 -2.03
N LEU A 157 4.84 -12.12 -1.52
CA LEU A 157 4.32 -12.74 -0.30
C LEU A 157 3.12 -13.61 -0.64
N SER A 158 2.95 -14.73 0.07
CA SER A 158 1.74 -15.52 -0.08
C SER A 158 0.58 -14.91 0.70
N ALA A 159 -0.66 -15.22 0.29
CA ALA A 159 -1.87 -14.78 0.99
C ALA A 159 -1.81 -15.01 2.52
N ARG A 160 -1.32 -16.18 2.95
CA ARG A 160 -1.15 -16.51 4.37
C ARG A 160 -0.16 -15.59 5.10
N LYS A 161 0.92 -15.17 4.43
CA LYS A 161 1.89 -14.23 5.02
C LYS A 161 1.30 -12.83 5.10
N LEU A 162 0.55 -12.40 4.08
CA LEU A 162 -0.09 -11.08 4.06
C LEU A 162 -1.11 -10.91 5.19
N ARG A 163 -1.97 -11.90 5.42
CA ARG A 163 -2.97 -11.88 6.51
C ARG A 163 -2.39 -11.97 7.94
N LYS A 164 -1.09 -12.18 8.06
CA LYS A 164 -0.38 -12.25 9.35
C LYS A 164 0.81 -11.28 9.36
N TYR A 165 0.81 -10.32 8.43
CA TYR A 165 2.01 -9.60 8.11
C TYR A 165 2.41 -8.67 9.27
N HIS A 166 3.65 -8.86 9.68
CA HIS A 166 4.45 -7.98 10.50
C HIS A 166 5.89 -8.26 10.05
N TYR A 167 6.72 -7.22 9.96
CA TYR A 167 8.03 -7.32 9.31
C TYR A 167 9.01 -8.20 10.09
N THR A 168 9.05 -8.02 11.40
CA THR A 168 9.88 -8.81 12.34
C THR A 168 9.18 -8.92 13.69
N PHE A 169 9.64 -9.84 14.54
CA PHE A 169 9.11 -9.99 15.90
C PHE A 169 9.14 -8.66 16.66
N GLY A 170 8.02 -8.28 17.26
CA GLY A 170 7.86 -7.00 17.98
C GLY A 170 7.58 -5.77 17.09
N MET A 171 7.23 -5.96 15.81
CA MET A 171 6.67 -4.91 14.96
C MET A 171 5.15 -4.97 14.87
N GLU A 172 4.58 -3.84 14.44
CA GLU A 172 3.16 -3.55 14.39
C GLU A 172 2.44 -4.35 13.31
N TYR A 173 1.23 -4.77 13.65
CA TYR A 173 0.26 -5.40 12.75
C TYR A 173 -0.65 -4.34 12.13
N PHE A 174 -1.51 -4.77 11.20
CA PHE A 174 -2.53 -3.88 10.63
C PHE A 174 -3.42 -3.25 11.70
N GLY A 175 -3.71 -3.93 12.81
CA GLY A 175 -4.58 -3.41 13.86
C GLY A 175 -3.91 -2.46 14.87
N ASP A 176 -2.59 -2.32 14.82
CA ASP A 176 -1.83 -1.49 15.77
C ASP A 176 -1.70 -0.09 15.19
N ASN A 177 -2.75 0.73 15.31
CA ASN A 177 -2.84 2.03 14.65
C ASN A 177 -2.12 3.10 15.45
N TYR A 178 -1.82 4.23 14.81
CA TYR A 178 -1.66 5.47 15.57
C TYR A 178 -3.03 5.94 16.04
N GLU A 179 -3.18 6.12 17.34
CA GLU A 179 -4.28 6.87 17.95
C GLU A 179 -3.81 8.32 18.05
N LEU A 180 -4.27 9.16 17.11
CA LEU A 180 -3.73 10.51 16.93
C LEU A 180 -4.43 11.54 17.81
N ALA A 181 -5.75 11.41 17.98
CA ALA A 181 -6.57 12.27 18.84
C ALA A 181 -7.93 11.61 19.11
N GLU A 182 -8.57 12.00 20.20
CA GLU A 182 -9.96 11.65 20.52
C GLU A 182 -10.73 12.92 20.90
N TYR A 183 -12.00 12.97 20.53
CA TYR A 183 -12.89 14.11 20.73
C TYR A 183 -14.21 13.69 21.40
N ASP A 184 -15.09 14.65 21.72
CA ASP A 184 -16.42 14.31 22.27
C ASP A 184 -17.36 13.73 21.20
N SER A 185 -17.11 14.02 19.92
CA SER A 185 -17.97 13.59 18.82
C SER A 185 -17.26 13.57 17.47
N HIS A 186 -17.85 12.83 16.53
CA HIS A 186 -17.39 12.79 15.13
C HIS A 186 -17.29 14.18 14.50
N GLN A 187 -18.28 15.03 14.74
CA GLN A 187 -18.32 16.37 14.15
C GLN A 187 -17.22 17.27 14.71
N GLN A 188 -16.91 17.15 16.01
CA GLN A 188 -15.78 17.88 16.59
C GLN A 188 -14.45 17.38 16.04
N ALA A 189 -14.26 16.06 15.93
CA ALA A 189 -13.06 15.49 15.32
C ALA A 189 -12.85 15.98 13.88
N LEU A 190 -13.92 15.96 13.06
CA LEU A 190 -13.88 16.50 11.70
C LEU A 190 -13.53 17.99 11.67
N ALA A 191 -14.16 18.80 12.51
CA ALA A 191 -13.92 20.24 12.56
C ALA A 191 -12.48 20.57 12.94
N ALA A 192 -11.92 19.85 13.91
CA ALA A 192 -10.55 20.04 14.36
C ALA A 192 -9.53 19.63 13.28
N VAL A 193 -9.69 18.45 12.68
CA VAL A 193 -8.82 17.96 11.60
C VAL A 193 -8.87 18.92 10.41
N GLU A 194 -10.06 19.31 9.94
CA GLU A 194 -10.20 20.23 8.80
C GLU A 194 -9.55 21.59 9.08
N LYS A 195 -9.77 22.16 10.27
CA LYS A 195 -9.16 23.42 10.69
C LYS A 195 -7.63 23.33 10.65
N ASN A 196 -7.06 22.28 11.22
CA ASN A 196 -5.61 22.12 11.33
C ASN A 196 -4.95 21.83 9.97
N LEU A 197 -5.58 21.00 9.13
CA LEU A 197 -5.08 20.74 7.78
C LEU A 197 -5.15 21.99 6.89
N ALA A 198 -6.19 22.82 7.04
CA ALA A 198 -6.28 24.09 6.35
C ALA A 198 -5.22 25.10 6.82
N ALA A 199 -4.85 25.04 8.10
CA ALA A 199 -3.80 25.87 8.68
C ALA A 199 -2.36 25.36 8.36
N GLY A 200 -2.22 24.17 7.79
CA GLY A 200 -0.90 23.56 7.57
C GLY A 200 -0.19 23.18 8.86
N THR A 201 -0.95 22.87 9.93
CA THR A 201 -0.40 22.56 11.26
C THR A 201 0.67 21.48 11.16
N ALA A 202 1.84 21.75 11.76
CA ALA A 202 3.02 20.87 11.72
C ALA A 202 3.48 20.48 10.30
N GLY A 203 3.17 21.27 9.27
CA GLY A 203 3.54 20.99 7.89
C GLY A 203 2.66 19.93 7.21
N VAL A 204 1.49 19.63 7.78
CA VAL A 204 0.52 18.67 7.24
C VAL A 204 -0.62 19.42 6.56
N THR A 205 -0.88 19.11 5.29
CA THR A 205 -1.94 19.76 4.50
C THR A 205 -2.84 18.74 3.82
N LYS A 206 -4.09 19.13 3.54
CA LYS A 206 -5.08 18.25 2.91
C LYS A 206 -4.80 18.08 1.41
N VAL A 207 -4.77 16.83 0.96
CA VAL A 207 -4.79 16.44 -0.47
C VAL A 207 -6.21 16.14 -0.93
N TYR A 208 -6.93 15.32 -0.17
CA TYR A 208 -8.32 14.94 -0.47
C TYR A 208 -9.09 14.64 0.80
N ARG A 209 -10.41 14.60 0.67
CA ARG A 209 -11.35 14.10 1.68
C ARG A 209 -12.29 13.09 1.03
N LEU A 210 -12.58 12.00 1.74
CA LEU A 210 -13.60 11.03 1.37
C LEU A 210 -14.48 10.71 2.59
N ASP A 211 -15.74 11.11 2.54
CA ASP A 211 -16.75 10.71 3.51
C ASP A 211 -17.32 9.33 3.14
N LEU A 212 -17.31 8.38 4.09
CA LEU A 212 -17.81 7.02 3.90
C LEU A 212 -19.24 6.89 4.48
N PRO A 213 -20.12 6.10 3.85
CA PRO A 213 -21.52 5.96 4.28
C PRO A 213 -21.74 5.46 5.72
N LYS A 214 -20.74 4.85 6.36
CA LYS A 214 -20.82 4.30 7.73
C LYS A 214 -20.15 5.17 8.79
N GLY A 215 -20.09 6.49 8.56
CA GLY A 215 -19.61 7.45 9.57
C GLY A 215 -18.09 7.48 9.74
N GLY A 216 -17.34 7.12 8.70
CA GLY A 216 -15.89 7.27 8.64
C GLY A 216 -15.51 8.33 7.63
N THR A 217 -14.49 9.15 7.90
CA THR A 217 -13.98 10.14 6.95
C THR A 217 -12.48 9.99 6.78
N VAL A 218 -12.03 9.80 5.55
CA VAL A 218 -10.61 9.67 5.23
C VAL A 218 -10.08 10.99 4.69
N PHE A 219 -8.96 11.44 5.22
CA PHE A 219 -8.18 12.55 4.72
C PHE A 219 -6.85 12.04 4.18
N GLY A 220 -6.60 12.26 2.90
CA GLY A 220 -5.25 12.17 2.37
C GLY A 220 -4.49 13.42 2.70
N VAL A 221 -3.24 13.27 3.17
CA VAL A 221 -2.43 14.39 3.61
C VAL A 221 -1.04 14.39 2.98
N ALA A 222 -0.58 15.60 2.68
CA ALA A 222 0.78 15.88 2.24
C ALA A 222 1.60 16.38 3.44
N LEU A 223 2.82 15.88 3.55
CA LEU A 223 3.74 16.21 4.63
C LEU A 223 4.94 16.95 4.07
N LYS A 224 5.11 18.20 4.50
CA LYS A 224 6.22 19.05 4.11
C LYS A 224 6.85 19.66 5.34
N ALA A 225 8.13 19.38 5.56
CA ALA A 225 8.84 20.00 6.66
C ALA A 225 8.94 21.52 6.45
N GLY A 226 8.39 22.27 7.41
CA GLY A 226 8.62 23.71 7.48
C GLY A 226 10.07 24.04 7.82
N GLU A 227 10.43 25.32 7.76
CA GLU A 227 11.74 25.78 8.19
C GLU A 227 12.01 25.41 9.65
N GLY A 228 13.17 24.77 9.92
CA GLY A 228 13.49 24.22 11.26
C GLY A 228 12.64 23.02 11.69
N GLY A 229 11.75 22.53 10.83
CA GLY A 229 10.94 21.33 11.03
C GLY A 229 11.75 20.05 10.91
N ASN A 230 11.16 18.93 11.35
CA ASN A 230 11.81 17.64 11.26
C ASN A 230 11.73 17.09 9.84
N GLU A 231 12.80 17.21 9.04
CA GLU A 231 12.87 16.69 7.66
C GLU A 231 12.50 15.20 7.53
N LYS A 232 12.56 14.41 8.61
CA LYS A 232 12.27 12.96 8.57
C LYS A 232 10.80 12.63 8.34
N MET A 233 9.89 13.61 8.44
CA MET A 233 8.49 13.45 8.05
C MET A 233 8.18 13.93 6.63
N ASP A 234 9.12 14.64 5.98
CA ASP A 234 8.90 15.25 4.68
C ASP A 234 8.75 14.19 3.58
N ASP A 235 7.69 14.30 2.78
CA ASP A 235 7.38 13.33 1.73
C ASP A 235 8.50 13.20 0.69
N THR A 236 9.17 14.30 0.34
CA THR A 236 10.30 14.29 -0.59
C THR A 236 11.50 13.57 0.01
N TRP A 237 11.82 13.88 1.27
CA TRP A 237 12.93 13.24 1.98
C TRP A 237 12.69 11.73 2.14
N VAL A 238 11.50 11.34 2.59
CA VAL A 238 11.15 9.93 2.78
C VAL A 238 11.23 9.18 1.46
N MET A 239 10.62 9.70 0.40
CA MET A 239 10.60 9.03 -0.89
C MET A 239 11.97 8.95 -1.55
N SER A 240 12.84 9.94 -1.37
CA SER A 240 14.25 9.86 -1.79
C SER A 240 15.02 8.70 -1.14
N ASN A 241 14.59 8.25 0.04
CA ASN A 241 15.23 7.16 0.78
C ASN A 241 14.59 5.78 0.54
N ILE A 242 13.30 5.71 0.19
CA ILE A 242 12.56 4.44 0.07
C ILE A 242 12.10 4.10 -1.36
N ASP A 243 12.15 5.06 -2.29
CA ASP A 243 11.76 4.90 -3.70
C ASP A 243 12.98 4.90 -4.63
N PHE A 244 13.86 3.92 -4.42
CA PHE A 244 15.14 3.81 -5.11
C PHE A 244 15.19 2.68 -6.16
N GLU A 245 14.14 1.86 -6.26
CA GLU A 245 14.04 0.79 -7.26
C GLU A 245 13.35 1.30 -8.54
N ASP A 246 13.54 0.58 -9.64
CA ASP A 246 12.79 0.75 -10.89
C ASP A 246 12.04 -0.57 -11.17
N PRO A 247 10.70 -0.57 -11.34
CA PRO A 247 9.77 0.57 -11.39
C PRO A 247 9.60 1.36 -10.10
N ARG A 248 9.13 2.61 -10.22
CA ARG A 248 9.00 3.55 -9.10
C ARG A 248 7.82 3.25 -8.15
N SER A 249 8.14 3.46 -6.89
CA SER A 249 7.41 3.46 -5.63
C SER A 249 6.28 4.43 -5.39
N THR A 250 6.04 5.35 -6.32
CA THR A 250 5.43 6.66 -6.00
C THR A 250 4.02 6.55 -5.40
N ALA A 251 3.25 5.52 -5.77
CA ALA A 251 1.91 5.25 -5.20
C ALA A 251 1.92 4.80 -3.72
N TYR A 252 3.09 4.83 -3.07
CA TYR A 252 3.22 4.77 -1.62
C TYR A 252 2.57 5.98 -0.92
N LEU A 253 2.58 7.16 -1.56
CA LEU A 253 1.95 8.38 -1.05
C LEU A 253 0.53 8.57 -1.62
N PRO A 254 -0.31 9.44 -1.01
CA PRO A 254 -0.09 10.20 0.23
C PRO A 254 -0.24 9.34 1.49
N TYR A 255 -0.02 9.91 2.68
CA TYR A 255 -0.45 9.31 3.95
C TYR A 255 -1.93 9.60 4.23
N GLU A 256 -2.52 8.87 5.16
CA GLU A 256 -3.95 8.97 5.47
C GLU A 256 -4.23 9.11 6.96
N MET A 257 -5.17 10.01 7.28
CA MET A 257 -5.86 10.10 8.57
C MET A 257 -7.31 9.63 8.39
N LEU A 258 -7.81 8.83 9.32
CA LEU A 258 -9.18 8.32 9.32
C LEU A 258 -9.87 8.79 10.60
N VAL A 259 -10.94 9.56 10.44
CA VAL A 259 -11.87 9.89 11.53
C VAL A 259 -12.95 8.82 11.57
N VAL A 260 -13.06 8.09 12.68
CA VAL A 260 -14.04 7.02 12.86
C VAL A 260 -14.68 7.12 14.24
N GLY A 261 -15.99 7.31 14.29
CA GLY A 261 -16.63 7.71 15.55
C GLY A 261 -16.06 9.05 16.01
N ASN A 262 -15.53 9.12 17.22
CA ASN A 262 -14.89 10.30 17.79
C ASN A 262 -13.35 10.25 17.77
N GLU A 263 -12.76 9.19 17.22
CA GLU A 263 -11.31 8.99 17.15
C GLU A 263 -10.75 9.44 15.81
N VAL A 264 -9.52 9.95 15.83
CA VAL A 264 -8.67 10.19 14.65
C VAL A 264 -7.52 9.20 14.71
N ILE A 265 -7.41 8.35 13.69
CA ILE A 265 -6.39 7.30 13.61
C ILE A 265 -5.60 7.37 12.30
N ALA A 266 -4.40 6.81 12.29
CA ALA A 266 -3.62 6.59 11.06
C ALA A 266 -2.99 5.19 11.05
N LEU A 267 -2.67 4.67 9.86
CA LEU A 267 -1.91 3.43 9.77
C LEU A 267 -0.51 3.63 10.36
N HIS A 268 -0.11 2.69 11.21
CA HIS A 268 1.22 2.73 11.78
C HIS A 268 2.29 2.59 10.70
N LEU A 269 3.23 3.52 10.68
CA LEU A 269 4.10 3.68 9.53
C LEU A 269 5.08 2.52 9.36
N ARG A 270 5.52 1.91 10.46
CA ARG A 270 6.35 0.68 10.43
C ARG A 270 5.61 -0.47 9.73
N PHE A 271 4.32 -0.66 10.03
CA PHE A 271 3.49 -1.65 9.34
C PHE A 271 3.34 -1.31 7.85
N ARG A 272 2.90 -0.08 7.54
CA ARG A 272 2.64 0.37 6.16
C ARG A 272 3.88 0.28 5.27
N MET A 273 5.02 0.77 5.77
CA MET A 273 6.30 0.71 5.07
C MET A 273 6.73 -0.73 4.82
N ALA A 274 6.68 -1.57 5.85
CA ALA A 274 7.05 -2.97 5.68
C ALA A 274 6.13 -3.71 4.72
N LEU A 275 4.82 -3.43 4.74
CA LEU A 275 3.86 -4.08 3.86
C LEU A 275 4.14 -3.71 2.39
N LEU A 276 4.46 -2.45 2.12
CA LEU A 276 4.72 -1.94 0.76
C LEU A 276 6.18 -2.07 0.31
N ARG A 277 7.09 -2.41 1.22
CA ARG A 277 8.52 -2.67 0.96
C ARG A 277 9.00 -3.88 1.75
N PRO A 278 8.45 -5.08 1.49
CA PRO A 278 8.80 -6.29 2.26
C PRO A 278 10.27 -6.72 2.07
N ASP A 279 10.93 -6.23 1.03
CA ASP A 279 12.32 -6.53 0.70
C ASP A 279 13.31 -5.43 1.15
N LEU A 280 12.83 -4.37 1.84
CA LEU A 280 13.68 -3.31 2.37
C LEU A 280 14.72 -3.93 3.29
N LYS A 281 16.01 -3.66 3.06
CA LYS A 281 17.07 -4.21 3.89
C LYS A 281 17.13 -3.48 5.24
N MET A 282 17.59 -4.18 6.28
CA MET A 282 17.84 -3.55 7.58
C MET A 282 18.99 -2.53 7.54
N MET A 283 20.07 -2.85 6.82
CA MET A 283 21.28 -2.03 6.72
C MET A 283 21.64 -1.76 5.25
N GLY A 284 22.35 -0.66 5.01
CA GLY A 284 22.88 -0.27 3.70
C GLY A 284 22.36 1.08 3.19
N LYS A 285 22.79 1.45 1.98
CA LYS A 285 22.55 2.78 1.38
C LYS A 285 21.06 3.18 1.32
N ASN A 286 20.15 2.22 1.13
CA ASN A 286 18.70 2.45 1.12
C ASN A 286 18.01 1.41 2.04
N SER A 287 18.07 1.64 3.35
CA SER A 287 17.69 0.65 4.36
C SER A 287 16.76 1.22 5.42
N PHE A 288 16.11 0.32 6.18
CA PHE A 288 15.22 0.67 7.28
C PHE A 288 15.91 1.59 8.30
N MET A 289 17.21 1.40 8.57
CA MET A 289 17.95 2.26 9.51
C MET A 289 18.00 3.73 9.07
N ASN A 290 18.04 4.01 7.77
CA ASN A 290 18.07 5.39 7.27
C ASN A 290 16.75 6.11 7.58
N VAL A 291 15.64 5.38 7.47
CA VAL A 291 14.28 5.91 7.67
C VAL A 291 13.70 5.54 9.05
N MET A 292 14.52 5.02 9.96
CA MET A 292 14.11 4.66 11.32
C MET A 292 13.47 5.82 12.09
N PRO A 293 13.92 7.09 11.95
CA PRO A 293 13.25 8.22 12.61
C PRO A 293 11.90 8.60 12.00
N THR A 294 11.61 8.18 10.77
CA THR A 294 10.44 8.61 10.00
C THR A 294 9.12 8.24 10.67
N PRO A 295 8.88 7.00 11.15
CA PRO A 295 7.66 6.66 11.89
C PRO A 295 7.31 7.64 13.00
N LYS A 296 8.26 7.95 13.89
CA LYS A 296 8.03 8.87 15.00
C LYS A 296 7.85 10.33 14.55
N ALA A 297 8.57 10.74 13.49
CA ALA A 297 8.45 12.08 12.95
C ALA A 297 7.08 12.32 12.29
N VAL A 298 6.61 11.34 11.50
CA VAL A 298 5.29 11.35 10.85
C VAL A 298 4.18 11.27 11.90
N GLU A 299 4.27 10.33 12.85
CA GLU A 299 3.31 10.22 13.95
C GLU A 299 3.13 11.57 14.67
N LYS A 300 4.23 12.22 15.09
CA LYS A 300 4.17 13.53 15.75
C LYS A 300 3.49 14.59 14.88
N ALA A 301 3.77 14.63 13.58
CA ALA A 301 3.17 15.59 12.67
C ALA A 301 1.66 15.33 12.49
N LEU A 302 1.28 14.07 12.33
CA LEU A 302 -0.12 13.65 12.20
C LEU A 302 -0.92 13.86 13.48
N THR A 303 -0.33 13.60 14.66
CA THR A 303 -0.95 13.89 15.97
C THR A 303 -1.23 15.37 16.13
N ALA A 304 -0.25 16.24 15.82
CA ALA A 304 -0.44 17.68 15.85
C ALA A 304 -1.51 18.15 14.85
N ALA A 305 -1.53 17.60 13.64
CA ALA A 305 -2.57 17.89 12.65
C ALA A 305 -3.96 17.37 13.08
N ALA A 306 -4.01 16.25 13.79
CA ALA A 306 -5.23 15.71 14.38
C ALA A 306 -5.72 16.53 15.58
N GLY A 307 -4.88 17.43 16.14
CA GLY A 307 -5.18 18.20 17.36
C GLY A 307 -4.94 17.44 18.66
N GLY A 308 -4.19 16.33 18.62
CA GLY A 308 -3.74 15.60 19.80
C GLY A 308 -2.40 16.10 20.35
N GLU A 309 -1.99 15.52 21.49
CA GLU A 309 -0.74 15.83 22.22
C GLU A 309 0.26 14.67 22.20
#